data_AF-Q39Z60-F1
#
_entry.id   AF-Q39Z60-F1
#
_cell.length_a   1.000
_cell.length_b   1.000
_cell.length_c   1.000
_cell.angle_alpha   90.00
_cell.angle_beta   90.00
_cell.angle_gamma   90.00
#
_symmetry.space_group_name_H-M   'P 1'
#
loop_
_entity.id
_entity.type
_entity.pdbx_description
1 polymer ?
#
loop_
_entity_poly.entity_id
_entity_poly.type
_entity_poly.pdbx_seq_one_letter_code
_entity_poly.pdbx_strand_id
1 'polypeptide(L)'
;MSFLLSRTVHGAGGPSGGAAQNMEPRLAVTPAVMDYAVNTVKPVLDASPDKDRLSQLLKVVDVLKDPKMGVDVNRIAPDAYFIYNLLDKVKLGFLYTWKFSPEQKEMLQRWHGKYMNEHPADVFFAPTADEIIKTRAGFGCTHYARAFIAVVKALGLVEKPEDLRYVVSSKADDYNRALEKQDMEKTINGHQFVLVKIDSRWIAINTSQREEAVNMPEGFSPESCSPPQNIPVRFESYPAGIIFLLRKIGKDFNDDCGDISLANLMNISRSGNTENGMFLWEPYGTVNQSFPGRRT
;
A
#
# COMPACT_ATOMS: atom_id res chain seq x y z
N MET A 1 -34.85 -52.89 30.57
CA MET A 1 -33.90 -53.07 29.46
C MET A 1 -33.92 -51.80 28.61
N SER A 2 -33.05 -50.85 28.95
CA SER A 2 -32.76 -49.64 28.15
C SER A 2 -31.32 -49.76 27.68
N PHE A 3 -31.08 -49.65 26.37
CA PHE A 3 -29.74 -49.52 25.82
C PHE A 3 -29.38 -48.04 25.70
N LEU A 4 -28.49 -47.60 26.58
CA LEU A 4 -27.69 -46.38 26.45
C LEU A 4 -26.53 -46.65 25.49
N LEU A 5 -26.34 -45.79 24.49
CA LEU A 5 -25.06 -45.65 23.80
C LEU A 5 -24.59 -44.21 23.95
N SER A 6 -23.66 -44.03 24.89
CA SER A 6 -22.77 -42.89 24.98
C SER A 6 -21.78 -42.89 23.82
N ARG A 7 -21.66 -41.75 23.12
CA ARG A 7 -20.41 -41.35 22.48
C ARG A 7 -20.16 -39.87 22.71
N THR A 8 -19.30 -39.62 23.70
CA THR A 8 -18.44 -38.44 23.76
C THR A 8 -17.36 -38.55 22.69
N VAL A 9 -17.12 -37.47 21.95
CA VAL A 9 -15.83 -37.21 21.30
C VAL A 9 -15.43 -35.78 21.66
N HIS A 10 -14.31 -35.67 22.35
CA HIS A 10 -13.58 -34.44 22.63
C HIS A 10 -12.70 -34.03 21.45
N GLY A 11 -12.47 -32.72 21.33
CA GLY A 11 -11.36 -32.11 20.59
C GLY A 11 -11.58 -31.97 19.08
N ALA A 12 -10.99 -31.02 18.38
CA ALA A 12 -10.14 -29.89 18.72
C ALA A 12 -9.91 -29.13 17.41
N GLY A 13 -9.60 -27.83 17.49
CA GLY A 13 -9.05 -27.08 16.37
C GLY A 13 -10.06 -26.28 15.57
N GLY A 14 -10.49 -25.14 16.13
CA GLY A 14 -10.75 -23.98 15.26
C GLY A 14 -9.49 -23.65 14.45
N PRO A 15 -9.58 -22.86 13.36
CA PRO A 15 -8.40 -22.42 12.64
C PRO A 15 -7.50 -21.66 13.62
N SER A 16 -6.46 -22.35 14.06
CA SER A 16 -5.44 -21.88 14.98
C SER A 16 -4.67 -20.75 14.30
N GLY A 17 -4.37 -19.71 15.09
CA GLY A 17 -3.59 -18.54 14.71
C GLY A 17 -2.15 -18.86 14.28
N GLY A 18 -2.00 -19.53 13.13
CA GLY A 18 -0.72 -19.90 12.52
C GLY A 18 -0.26 -18.99 11.37
N ALA A 19 -1.10 -18.06 10.89
CA ALA A 19 -0.75 -17.23 9.73
C ALA A 19 0.08 -15.97 10.06
N ALA A 20 0.27 -15.64 11.33
CA ALA A 20 0.92 -14.39 11.75
C ALA A 20 2.41 -14.50 12.11
N GLN A 21 3.02 -15.70 12.08
CA GLN A 21 4.33 -15.91 12.71
C GLN A 21 5.57 -15.75 11.82
N ASN A 22 5.47 -15.39 10.53
CA ASN A 22 6.66 -15.19 9.67
C ASN A 22 6.43 -14.22 8.50
N MET A 23 5.72 -13.10 8.67
CA MET A 23 5.67 -12.08 7.62
C MET A 23 6.89 -11.16 7.71
N GLU A 24 7.71 -11.13 6.66
CA GLU A 24 8.83 -10.20 6.52
C GLU A 24 8.34 -8.75 6.71
N PRO A 25 8.99 -7.92 7.54
CA PRO A 25 8.52 -6.56 7.77
C PRO A 25 8.69 -5.72 6.51
N ARG A 26 7.57 -5.26 5.94
CA ARG A 26 7.57 -4.72 4.57
C ARG A 26 8.12 -3.31 4.41
N LEU A 27 8.20 -2.58 5.52
CA LEU A 27 8.70 -1.21 5.60
C LEU A 27 10.03 -1.12 6.35
N ALA A 28 10.72 -2.25 6.57
CA ALA A 28 11.97 -2.29 7.32
C ALA A 28 13.08 -1.46 6.66
N VAL A 29 13.88 -0.79 7.49
CA VAL A 29 15.15 -0.21 7.08
C VAL A 29 16.22 -1.31 7.09
N THR A 30 16.36 -2.00 5.96
CA THR A 30 17.41 -3.01 5.76
C THR A 30 18.73 -2.35 5.34
N PRO A 31 19.86 -3.10 5.32
CA PRO A 31 21.12 -2.58 4.80
C PRO A 31 21.02 -2.06 3.36
N ALA A 32 20.22 -2.69 2.49
CA ALA A 32 20.04 -2.23 1.11
C ALA A 32 19.20 -0.95 1.03
N VAL A 33 18.17 -0.82 1.87
CA VAL A 33 17.41 0.43 1.99
C VAL A 33 18.32 1.56 2.47
N MET A 34 19.13 1.29 3.50
CA MET A 34 20.07 2.27 4.05
C MET A 34 21.12 2.69 3.02
N ASP A 35 21.70 1.73 2.29
CA ASP A 35 22.66 2.00 1.23
C ASP A 35 22.07 2.89 0.12
N TYR A 36 20.89 2.52 -0.39
CA TYR A 36 20.18 3.33 -1.39
C TYR A 36 19.86 4.74 -0.86
N ALA A 37 19.35 4.83 0.36
CA ALA A 37 19.02 6.11 1.00
C ALA A 37 20.26 7.00 1.10
N VAL A 38 21.37 6.52 1.64
CA VAL A 38 22.59 7.29 1.90
C VAL A 38 23.34 7.62 0.61
N ASN A 39 23.43 6.68 -0.33
CA ASN A 39 24.30 6.83 -1.51
C ASN A 39 23.56 7.36 -2.75
N THR A 40 22.23 7.24 -2.81
CA THR A 40 21.43 7.72 -3.95
C THR A 40 20.58 8.93 -3.58
N VAL A 41 19.82 8.84 -2.48
CA VAL A 41 18.81 9.86 -2.14
C VAL A 41 19.45 11.05 -1.42
N LYS A 42 20.25 10.80 -0.38
CA LYS A 42 20.87 11.83 0.45
C LYS A 42 21.68 12.86 -0.37
N PRO A 43 22.51 12.50 -1.37
CA PRO A 43 23.26 13.49 -2.14
C PRO A 43 22.35 14.45 -2.91
N VAL A 44 21.21 13.97 -3.42
CA VAL A 44 20.22 14.82 -4.11
C VAL A 44 19.56 15.78 -3.13
N LEU A 45 19.23 15.30 -1.92
CA LEU A 45 18.68 16.11 -0.84
C LEU A 45 19.67 17.18 -0.34
N ASP A 46 20.94 16.80 -0.15
CA ASP A 46 22.01 17.68 0.28
C ASP A 46 22.28 18.80 -0.74
N ALA A 47 22.19 18.49 -2.04
CA ALA A 47 22.33 19.47 -3.12
C ALA A 47 21.08 20.34 -3.34
N SER A 48 19.91 19.95 -2.82
CA SER A 48 18.67 20.71 -2.99
C SER A 48 18.73 22.06 -2.26
N PRO A 49 18.33 23.19 -2.89
CA PRO A 49 18.28 24.49 -2.22
C PRO A 49 17.17 24.53 -1.15
N ASP A 50 16.05 23.86 -1.39
CA ASP A 50 14.92 23.83 -0.47
C ASP A 50 15.18 22.82 0.64
N LYS A 51 15.33 23.31 1.88
CA LYS A 51 15.62 22.50 3.06
C LYS A 51 14.42 22.30 3.99
N ASP A 52 13.27 22.88 3.65
CA ASP A 52 12.06 22.62 4.44
C ASP A 52 11.64 21.15 4.30
N ARG A 53 11.00 20.63 5.35
CA ARG A 53 10.71 19.21 5.48
C ARG A 53 9.79 18.69 4.37
N LEU A 54 8.80 19.48 3.94
CA LEU A 54 7.88 19.04 2.90
C LEU A 54 8.61 18.93 1.55
N SER A 55 9.39 19.94 1.19
CA SER A 55 10.18 19.93 -0.06
C SER A 55 11.18 18.77 -0.08
N GLN A 56 11.84 18.49 1.04
CA GLN A 56 12.76 17.35 1.16
C GLN A 56 12.03 16.00 0.97
N LEU A 57 10.84 15.83 1.56
CA LEU A 57 10.03 14.62 1.37
C LEU A 57 9.54 14.49 -0.07
N LEU A 58 9.05 15.57 -0.69
CA LEU A 58 8.66 15.55 -2.10
C LEU A 58 9.86 15.23 -3.01
N LYS A 59 11.06 15.69 -2.64
CA LYS A 59 12.28 15.34 -3.36
C LYS A 59 12.65 13.86 -3.28
N VAL A 60 12.35 13.19 -2.16
CA VAL A 60 12.47 11.72 -2.07
C VAL A 60 11.54 11.05 -3.10
N VAL A 61 10.31 11.53 -3.26
CA VAL A 61 9.38 11.01 -4.28
C VAL A 61 9.97 11.18 -5.68
N ASP A 62 10.55 12.33 -5.98
CA ASP A 62 11.20 12.58 -7.28
C ASP A 62 12.33 11.57 -7.57
N VAL A 63 13.19 11.31 -6.57
CA VAL A 63 14.31 10.38 -6.74
C VAL A 63 13.81 8.96 -6.97
N LEU A 64 12.81 8.51 -6.20
CA LEU A 64 12.21 7.18 -6.37
C LEU A 64 11.59 6.98 -7.76
N LYS A 65 11.10 8.06 -8.36
CA LYS A 65 10.52 8.08 -9.72
C LYS A 65 11.50 8.54 -10.81
N ASP A 66 12.78 8.67 -10.49
CA ASP A 66 13.78 9.05 -11.48
C ASP A 66 14.08 7.86 -12.41
N PRO A 67 14.07 8.02 -13.74
CA PRO A 67 14.29 6.91 -14.66
C PRO A 67 15.70 6.30 -14.61
N LYS A 68 16.67 6.95 -13.97
CA LYS A 68 18.05 6.47 -13.85
C LYS A 68 18.40 6.03 -12.45
N MET A 69 17.90 6.73 -11.43
CA MET A 69 18.22 6.52 -10.00
C MET A 69 17.07 5.90 -9.21
N GLY A 70 15.86 5.89 -9.77
CA GLY A 70 14.65 5.44 -9.09
C GLY A 70 14.53 3.94 -8.98
N VAL A 71 13.37 3.53 -8.46
CA VAL A 71 13.08 2.14 -8.13
C VAL A 71 12.30 1.43 -9.21
N ASP A 72 12.07 1.99 -10.40
CA ASP A 72 11.26 1.36 -11.47
C ASP A 72 12.04 1.05 -12.76
N VAL A 73 13.37 1.08 -12.72
CA VAL A 73 14.24 0.82 -13.89
C VAL A 73 14.05 -0.57 -14.49
N ASN A 74 13.82 -1.58 -13.66
CA ASN A 74 13.59 -2.97 -14.06
C ASN A 74 12.09 -3.33 -14.07
N ARG A 75 11.20 -2.33 -14.08
CA ARG A 75 9.76 -2.56 -14.07
C ARG A 75 9.33 -3.49 -15.19
N ILE A 76 8.51 -4.48 -14.83
CA ILE A 76 7.78 -5.34 -15.75
C ILE A 76 6.31 -4.93 -15.71
N ALA A 77 5.67 -4.89 -16.87
CA ALA A 77 4.26 -4.54 -16.96
C ALA A 77 3.38 -5.63 -16.31
N PRO A 78 2.26 -5.28 -15.65
CA PRO A 78 1.40 -6.24 -14.96
C PRO A 78 0.97 -7.45 -15.79
N ASP A 79 0.57 -7.23 -17.04
CA ASP A 79 0.18 -8.26 -18.01
C ASP A 79 1.26 -9.33 -18.19
N ALA A 80 2.53 -8.94 -18.13
CA ALA A 80 3.62 -9.87 -18.27
C ALA A 80 3.74 -10.86 -17.10
N TYR A 81 3.46 -10.44 -15.87
CA TYR A 81 3.38 -11.37 -14.74
C TYR A 81 2.26 -12.39 -14.94
N PHE A 82 1.07 -11.94 -15.35
CA PHE A 82 -0.07 -12.82 -15.59
C PHE A 82 0.18 -13.83 -16.72
N ILE A 83 0.72 -13.38 -17.85
CA ILE A 83 1.03 -14.25 -18.99
C ILE A 83 2.13 -15.25 -18.62
N TYR A 84 3.18 -14.80 -17.90
CA TYR A 84 4.22 -15.69 -17.43
C TYR A 84 3.65 -16.81 -16.55
N ASN A 85 2.82 -16.47 -15.55
CA ASN A 85 2.16 -17.44 -14.69
C ASN A 85 1.30 -18.45 -15.46
N LEU A 86 0.54 -18.01 -16.47
CA LEU A 86 -0.26 -18.90 -17.30
C LEU A 86 0.60 -19.91 -18.07
N LEU A 87 1.71 -19.45 -18.66
CA LEU A 87 2.60 -20.30 -19.45
C LEU A 87 3.47 -21.21 -18.57
N ASP A 88 3.84 -20.77 -17.37
CA ASP A 88 4.66 -21.56 -16.45
C ASP A 88 3.91 -22.80 -15.93
N LYS A 89 2.57 -22.71 -15.77
CA LYS A 89 1.70 -23.87 -15.45
C LYS A 89 1.82 -25.02 -16.46
N VAL A 90 2.19 -24.73 -17.70
CA VAL A 90 2.44 -25.72 -18.75
C VAL A 90 3.93 -25.87 -19.09
N LYS A 91 4.82 -25.39 -18.21
CA LYS A 91 6.29 -25.40 -18.35
C LYS A 91 6.83 -24.66 -19.59
N LEU A 92 6.09 -23.67 -20.09
CA LEU A 92 6.46 -22.85 -21.23
C LEU A 92 6.77 -21.39 -20.85
N GLY A 93 6.85 -21.07 -19.55
CA GLY A 93 7.13 -19.71 -19.06
C GLY A 93 8.39 -19.09 -19.68
N PHE A 94 9.43 -19.90 -19.91
CA PHE A 94 10.70 -19.46 -20.51
C PHE A 94 10.55 -18.82 -21.90
N LEU A 95 9.53 -19.21 -22.69
CA LEU A 95 9.28 -18.61 -24.00
C LEU A 95 8.87 -17.15 -23.88
N TYR A 96 8.16 -16.81 -22.81
CA TYR A 96 7.69 -15.45 -22.59
C TYR A 96 8.77 -14.54 -22.03
N THR A 97 9.80 -15.11 -21.37
CA THR A 97 10.85 -14.33 -20.74
C THR A 97 11.93 -13.84 -21.72
N TRP A 98 11.98 -14.36 -22.94
CA TRP A 98 12.98 -14.02 -23.95
C TRP A 98 13.19 -12.52 -24.20
N LYS A 99 12.14 -11.72 -24.06
CA LYS A 99 12.10 -10.25 -24.27
C LYS A 99 12.63 -9.42 -23.09
N PHE A 100 12.92 -10.07 -21.96
CA PHE A 100 13.37 -9.40 -20.74
C PHE A 100 14.89 -9.47 -20.55
N SER A 101 15.43 -8.48 -19.85
CA SER A 101 16.83 -8.49 -19.42
C SER A 101 17.09 -9.64 -18.42
N PRO A 102 18.35 -10.04 -18.19
CA PRO A 102 18.68 -11.04 -17.16
C PRO A 102 18.10 -10.70 -15.77
N GLU A 103 18.19 -9.43 -15.36
CA GLU A 103 17.70 -8.94 -14.07
C GLU A 103 16.17 -9.05 -13.98
N GLN A 104 15.48 -8.65 -15.06
CA GLN A 104 14.03 -8.76 -15.16
C GLN A 104 13.57 -10.23 -15.16
N LYS A 105 14.32 -11.13 -15.81
CA LYS A 105 14.05 -12.58 -15.81
C LYS A 105 14.16 -13.16 -14.42
N GLU A 106 15.27 -12.90 -13.72
CA GLU A 106 15.49 -13.39 -12.36
C GLU A 106 14.39 -12.88 -11.43
N MET A 107 14.06 -11.59 -11.50
CA MET A 107 12.99 -11.02 -10.70
C MET A 107 11.64 -11.65 -11.01
N LEU A 108 11.25 -11.75 -12.28
CA LEU A 108 9.97 -12.34 -12.69
C LEU A 108 9.83 -13.77 -12.13
N GLN A 109 10.88 -14.58 -12.26
CA GLN A 109 10.93 -15.94 -11.74
C GLN A 109 10.85 -15.97 -10.21
N ARG A 110 11.61 -15.10 -9.53
CA ARG A 110 11.63 -14.99 -8.06
C ARG A 110 10.26 -14.58 -7.52
N TRP A 111 9.67 -13.52 -8.04
CA TRP A 111 8.38 -12.99 -7.59
C TRP A 111 7.22 -13.92 -7.97
N HIS A 112 7.30 -14.59 -9.12
CA HIS A 112 6.37 -15.65 -9.47
C HIS A 112 6.38 -16.77 -8.42
N GLY A 113 7.57 -17.32 -8.13
CA GLY A 113 7.72 -18.42 -7.17
C GLY A 113 7.37 -18.02 -5.73
N LYS A 114 7.57 -16.75 -5.35
CA LYS A 114 7.30 -16.25 -3.99
C LYS A 114 5.84 -15.82 -3.78
N TYR A 115 5.21 -15.20 -4.78
CA TYR A 115 3.92 -14.52 -4.60
C TYR A 115 2.80 -15.07 -5.48
N MET A 116 3.10 -15.58 -6.68
CA MET A 116 2.06 -15.84 -7.67
C MET A 116 1.53 -17.27 -7.70
N ASN A 117 2.19 -18.21 -7.01
CA ASN A 117 1.85 -19.63 -7.03
C ASN A 117 0.38 -19.90 -6.67
N GLU A 118 -0.19 -19.14 -5.73
CA GLU A 118 -1.60 -19.25 -5.32
C GLU A 118 -2.45 -18.12 -5.89
N HIS A 119 -1.96 -16.87 -5.79
CA HIS A 119 -2.69 -15.67 -6.21
C HIS A 119 -1.81 -14.76 -7.07
N PRO A 120 -2.01 -14.73 -8.40
CA PRO A 120 -1.21 -13.90 -9.30
C PRO A 120 -1.25 -12.40 -8.99
N ALA A 121 -2.31 -11.92 -8.33
CA ALA A 121 -2.43 -10.52 -7.94
C ALA A 121 -1.51 -10.14 -6.76
N ASP A 122 -0.96 -11.11 -6.03
CA ASP A 122 -0.16 -10.82 -4.83
C ASP A 122 1.14 -10.10 -5.17
N VAL A 123 1.70 -10.32 -6.37
CA VAL A 123 2.92 -9.61 -6.79
C VAL A 123 2.76 -8.08 -6.81
N PHE A 124 1.53 -7.57 -6.97
CA PHE A 124 1.27 -6.13 -6.94
C PHE A 124 1.24 -5.54 -5.55
N PHE A 125 1.18 -6.40 -4.55
CA PHE A 125 0.95 -6.03 -3.18
C PHE A 125 2.02 -6.55 -2.25
N ALA A 126 2.73 -7.63 -2.56
CA ALA A 126 3.56 -8.35 -1.60
C ALA A 126 5.04 -7.90 -1.46
N PRO A 127 5.73 -7.38 -2.49
CA PRO A 127 7.17 -7.09 -2.40
C PRO A 127 7.56 -6.13 -1.27
N THR A 128 8.53 -6.49 -0.44
CA THR A 128 9.03 -5.59 0.62
C THR A 128 9.74 -4.36 0.03
N ALA A 129 9.92 -3.30 0.83
CA ALA A 129 10.73 -2.14 0.43
C ALA A 129 12.16 -2.55 0.03
N ASP A 130 12.75 -3.52 0.74
CA ASP A 130 14.06 -4.09 0.41
C ASP A 130 14.08 -4.74 -0.98
N GLU A 131 13.07 -5.57 -1.30
CA GLU A 131 12.96 -6.19 -2.62
C GLU A 131 12.75 -5.17 -3.72
N ILE A 132 11.90 -4.16 -3.49
CA ILE A 132 11.65 -3.08 -4.45
C ILE A 132 12.95 -2.32 -4.75
N ILE A 133 13.73 -1.98 -3.71
CA ILE A 133 14.99 -1.24 -3.85
C ILE A 133 16.06 -2.09 -4.55
N LYS A 134 16.27 -3.33 -4.12
CA LYS A 134 17.29 -4.22 -4.71
C LYS A 134 17.01 -4.54 -6.17
N THR A 135 15.76 -4.87 -6.48
CA THR A 135 15.37 -5.26 -7.85
C THR A 135 15.14 -4.05 -8.73
N ARG A 136 14.89 -2.87 -8.16
CA ARG A 136 14.49 -1.66 -8.87
C ARG A 136 13.29 -1.90 -9.79
N ALA A 137 12.30 -2.64 -9.29
CA ALA A 137 11.09 -2.99 -10.02
C ALA A 137 9.79 -2.58 -9.30
N GLY A 138 9.82 -1.42 -8.67
CA GLY A 138 8.66 -0.70 -8.22
C GLY A 138 7.67 -0.46 -9.35
N PHE A 139 6.41 -0.81 -9.10
CA PHE A 139 5.31 -0.47 -9.98
C PHE A 139 4.05 -0.25 -9.14
N GLY A 140 3.26 0.75 -9.49
CA GLY A 140 2.06 1.08 -8.74
C GLY A 140 2.34 1.74 -7.39
N CYS A 141 1.30 2.35 -6.85
CA CYS A 141 1.36 3.20 -5.67
C CYS A 141 1.78 2.48 -4.39
N THR A 142 1.45 1.20 -4.29
CA THR A 142 1.89 0.33 -3.20
C THR A 142 3.42 0.27 -3.09
N HIS A 143 4.14 -0.03 -4.18
CA HIS A 143 5.60 -0.18 -4.15
C HIS A 143 6.29 1.15 -3.81
N TYR A 144 5.82 2.25 -4.41
CA TYR A 144 6.35 3.58 -4.15
C TYR A 144 6.15 4.03 -2.70
N ALA A 145 4.96 3.80 -2.12
CA ALA A 145 4.71 4.13 -0.72
C ALA A 145 5.61 3.34 0.24
N ARG A 146 5.88 2.06 -0.03
CA ARG A 146 6.81 1.27 0.80
C ARG A 146 8.24 1.76 0.72
N ALA A 147 8.74 1.94 -0.50
CA ALA A 147 10.10 2.42 -0.72
C ALA A 147 10.28 3.81 -0.09
N PHE A 148 9.30 4.69 -0.26
CA PHE A 148 9.29 6.02 0.35
C PHE A 148 9.41 5.97 1.87
N ILE A 149 8.53 5.23 2.55
CA ILE A 149 8.55 5.16 4.01
C ILE A 149 9.89 4.62 4.50
N ALA A 150 10.40 3.55 3.89
CA ALA A 150 11.65 2.94 4.30
C ALA A 150 12.85 3.89 4.12
N VAL A 151 12.91 4.62 2.99
CA VAL A 151 13.95 5.63 2.73
C VAL A 151 13.86 6.81 3.68
N VAL A 152 12.65 7.34 3.91
CA VAL A 152 12.42 8.47 4.83
C VAL A 152 12.85 8.10 6.25
N LYS A 153 12.53 6.89 6.71
CA LYS A 153 12.99 6.35 7.98
C LYS A 153 14.51 6.21 8.02
N ALA A 154 15.12 5.66 6.97
CA ALA A 154 16.57 5.47 6.88
C ALA A 154 17.35 6.79 6.98
N LEU A 155 16.80 7.85 6.37
CA LEU A 155 17.40 9.19 6.38
C LEU A 155 17.06 10.03 7.62
N GLY A 156 16.14 9.56 8.48
CA GLY A 156 15.69 10.31 9.64
C GLY A 156 15.04 11.65 9.28
N LEU A 157 14.34 11.74 8.14
CA LEU A 157 13.71 12.99 7.68
C LEU A 157 12.46 13.36 8.50
N VAL A 158 11.97 12.43 9.31
CA VAL A 158 10.92 12.61 10.31
C VAL A 158 11.50 12.34 11.70
N GLU A 159 11.18 13.20 12.66
CA GLU A 159 11.72 13.13 14.03
C GLU A 159 11.19 11.92 14.80
N LYS A 160 9.90 11.64 14.64
CA LYS A 160 9.22 10.51 15.25
C LYS A 160 8.75 9.60 14.13
N PRO A 161 9.12 8.31 14.12
CA PRO A 161 8.62 7.38 13.12
C PRO A 161 7.08 7.31 13.07
N GLU A 162 6.41 7.63 14.16
CA GLU A 162 4.95 7.69 14.25
C GLU A 162 4.34 8.88 13.49
N ASP A 163 5.14 9.89 13.16
CA ASP A 163 4.71 11.02 12.34
C ASP A 163 4.69 10.68 10.84
N LEU A 164 4.88 9.40 10.48
CA LEU A 164 4.82 8.88 9.12
C LEU A 164 3.89 7.68 9.10
N ARG A 165 2.85 7.73 8.25
CA ARG A 165 1.80 6.69 8.16
C ARG A 165 1.60 6.17 6.74
N TYR A 166 1.62 4.87 6.55
CA TYR A 166 1.14 4.22 5.35
C TYR A 166 -0.37 4.28 5.31
N VAL A 167 -0.92 4.61 4.13
CA VAL A 167 -2.35 4.76 3.94
C VAL A 167 -2.83 3.86 2.82
N VAL A 168 -3.93 3.16 3.11
CA VAL A 168 -4.75 2.50 2.11
C VAL A 168 -6.06 3.27 1.97
N SER A 169 -6.39 3.60 0.73
CA SER A 169 -7.61 4.33 0.36
C SER A 169 -8.36 3.60 -0.75
N SER A 170 -9.60 4.03 -1.00
CA SER A 170 -10.42 3.56 -2.13
C SER A 170 -11.01 4.72 -2.91
N LYS A 171 -11.21 4.57 -4.21
CA LYS A 171 -11.98 5.52 -5.02
C LYS A 171 -13.43 5.61 -4.52
N ALA A 172 -13.92 6.83 -4.29
CA ALA A 172 -15.23 7.10 -3.73
C ALA A 172 -16.39 6.56 -4.59
N ASP A 173 -16.34 6.76 -5.91
CA ASP A 173 -17.43 6.34 -6.82
C ASP A 173 -17.59 4.82 -6.86
N ASP A 174 -16.48 4.08 -6.92
CA ASP A 174 -16.51 2.62 -6.93
C ASP A 174 -17.12 2.09 -5.64
N TYR A 175 -16.72 2.72 -4.53
CA TYR A 175 -17.27 2.40 -3.24
C TYR A 175 -18.78 2.70 -3.16
N ASN A 176 -19.21 3.92 -3.49
CA ASN A 176 -20.61 4.34 -3.36
C ASN A 176 -21.52 3.46 -4.22
N ARG A 177 -21.07 3.13 -5.42
CA ARG A 177 -21.77 2.21 -6.33
C ARG A 177 -21.83 0.78 -5.81
N ALA A 178 -20.84 0.32 -5.04
CA ALA A 178 -20.90 -0.97 -4.35
C ALA A 178 -21.92 -0.93 -3.20
N LEU A 179 -21.89 0.14 -2.41
CA LEU A 179 -22.78 0.37 -1.27
C LEU A 179 -24.26 0.43 -1.69
N GLU A 180 -24.58 1.23 -2.70
CA GLU A 180 -25.95 1.40 -3.23
C GLU A 180 -26.57 0.07 -3.68
N LYS A 181 -25.77 -0.81 -4.27
CA LYS A 181 -26.22 -2.07 -4.86
C LYS A 181 -26.13 -3.26 -3.93
N GLN A 182 -25.57 -3.07 -2.75
CA GLN A 182 -25.15 -4.15 -1.87
C GLN A 182 -24.27 -5.21 -2.59
N ASP A 183 -23.43 -4.74 -3.51
CA ASP A 183 -22.68 -5.57 -4.45
C ASP A 183 -21.37 -6.06 -3.82
N MET A 184 -21.43 -7.26 -3.23
CA MET A 184 -20.31 -7.93 -2.57
C MET A 184 -19.21 -8.35 -3.56
N GLU A 185 -19.56 -8.59 -4.82
CA GLU A 185 -18.60 -9.09 -5.82
C GLU A 185 -17.86 -7.95 -6.54
N LYS A 186 -18.16 -6.69 -6.20
CA LYS A 186 -17.58 -5.55 -6.88
C LYS A 186 -16.14 -5.29 -6.44
N THR A 187 -15.21 -5.34 -7.39
CA THR A 187 -13.86 -4.82 -7.19
C THR A 187 -13.88 -3.30 -7.00
N ILE A 188 -13.34 -2.83 -5.88
CA ILE A 188 -13.17 -1.42 -5.58
C ILE A 188 -11.71 -1.04 -5.85
N ASN A 189 -11.48 -0.03 -6.70
CA ASN A 189 -10.13 0.45 -6.97
C ASN A 189 -9.53 1.10 -5.71
N GLY A 190 -8.42 0.55 -5.23
CA GLY A 190 -7.63 1.10 -4.14
C GLY A 190 -6.53 2.04 -4.62
N HIS A 191 -6.07 2.93 -3.72
CA HIS A 191 -4.87 3.74 -3.92
C HIS A 191 -4.08 3.84 -2.62
N GLN A 192 -2.75 3.87 -2.70
CA GLN A 192 -1.87 3.91 -1.54
C GLN A 192 -1.00 5.14 -1.59
N PHE A 193 -0.83 5.75 -0.44
CA PHE A 193 -0.04 6.95 -0.28
C PHE A 193 0.41 7.05 1.18
N VAL A 194 1.05 8.15 1.54
CA VAL A 194 1.64 8.32 2.87
C VAL A 194 1.06 9.56 3.52
N LEU A 195 0.78 9.52 4.81
CA LEU A 195 0.58 10.71 5.62
C LEU A 195 1.87 11.02 6.35
N VAL A 196 2.24 12.29 6.40
CA VAL A 196 3.33 12.78 7.23
C VAL A 196 2.84 13.92 8.11
N LYS A 197 3.31 13.96 9.34
CA LYS A 197 3.10 15.09 10.23
C LYS A 197 4.29 16.04 10.13
N ILE A 198 4.01 17.28 9.77
CA ILE A 198 4.98 18.38 9.77
C ILE A 198 4.41 19.44 10.69
N ASP A 199 5.17 19.75 11.75
CA ASP A 199 4.71 20.55 12.88
C ASP A 199 3.43 19.96 13.51
N SER A 200 2.34 20.73 13.53
CA SER A 200 1.03 20.31 14.03
C SER A 200 0.09 19.80 12.93
N ARG A 201 0.53 19.73 11.67
CA ARG A 201 -0.33 19.42 10.52
C ARG A 201 0.02 18.10 9.87
N TRP A 202 -1.01 17.34 9.55
CA TRP A 202 -0.90 16.13 8.74
C TRP A 202 -1.06 16.47 7.26
N ILE A 203 -0.24 15.85 6.44
CA ILE A 203 -0.17 16.09 5.00
C ILE A 203 -0.16 14.72 4.30
N ALA A 204 -1.08 14.52 3.35
CA ALA A 204 -1.08 13.34 2.49
C ALA A 204 -0.14 13.57 1.30
N ILE A 205 0.81 12.68 1.07
CA ILE A 205 1.78 12.71 -0.03
C ILE A 205 1.50 11.54 -0.96
N ASN A 206 1.18 11.83 -2.22
CA ASN A 206 1.05 10.78 -3.25
C ASN A 206 2.44 10.37 -3.74
N THR A 207 2.96 9.26 -3.21
CA THR A 207 4.30 8.77 -3.54
C THR A 207 4.43 8.21 -4.96
N SER A 208 3.30 7.98 -5.64
CA SER A 208 3.27 7.50 -7.02
C SER A 208 3.23 8.61 -8.06
N GLN A 209 3.11 9.86 -7.65
CA GLN A 209 3.10 11.05 -8.50
C GLN A 209 4.05 12.12 -7.95
N ARG A 210 4.56 13.02 -8.81
CA ARG A 210 5.54 14.02 -8.38
C ARG A 210 4.82 15.22 -7.75
N GLU A 211 5.48 15.85 -6.77
CA GLU A 211 5.07 17.14 -6.17
C GLU A 211 3.66 17.19 -5.55
N GLU A 212 3.08 16.04 -5.23
CA GLU A 212 1.71 15.97 -4.74
C GLU A 212 1.61 15.82 -3.23
N ALA A 213 1.22 16.92 -2.60
CA ALA A 213 0.89 16.97 -1.18
C ALA A 213 -0.46 17.67 -0.96
N VAL A 214 -1.26 17.12 -0.05
CA VAL A 214 -2.57 17.67 0.32
C VAL A 214 -2.63 17.82 1.84
N ASN A 215 -2.89 19.03 2.32
CA ASN A 215 -3.11 19.24 3.75
C ASN A 215 -4.38 18.50 4.19
N MET A 216 -4.25 17.75 5.26
CA MET A 216 -5.42 17.18 5.92
C MET A 216 -6.22 18.28 6.63
N PRO A 217 -7.52 18.07 6.87
CA PRO A 217 -8.37 19.02 7.58
C PRO A 217 -7.79 19.39 8.95
N GLU A 218 -8.06 20.62 9.40
CA GLU A 218 -7.68 21.06 10.73
C GLU A 218 -8.26 20.12 11.81
N GLY A 219 -7.45 19.78 12.81
CA GLY A 219 -7.83 18.85 13.88
C GLY A 219 -7.81 17.37 13.47
N PHE A 220 -7.46 17.03 12.22
CA PHE A 220 -7.30 15.63 11.82
C PHE A 220 -6.19 14.92 12.62
N SER A 221 -6.48 13.68 13.03
CA SER A 221 -5.50 12.72 13.56
C SER A 221 -5.77 11.32 12.97
N PRO A 222 -4.74 10.58 12.54
CA PRO A 222 -4.87 9.19 12.10
C PRO A 222 -5.62 8.30 13.09
N GLU A 223 -5.40 8.53 14.38
CA GLU A 223 -5.96 7.79 15.50
C GLU A 223 -7.47 8.08 15.69
N SER A 224 -7.93 9.24 15.23
CA SER A 224 -9.36 9.61 15.22
C SER A 224 -10.14 8.96 14.07
N CYS A 225 -9.45 8.40 13.07
CA CYS A 225 -10.07 7.78 11.90
C CYS A 225 -10.64 6.40 12.26
N SER A 226 -11.84 6.36 12.82
CA SER A 226 -12.59 5.12 13.05
C SER A 226 -13.57 4.86 11.90
N PRO A 227 -13.73 3.61 11.43
CA PRO A 227 -14.88 3.27 10.61
C PRO A 227 -16.18 3.69 11.33
N PRO A 228 -17.17 4.29 10.63
CA PRO A 228 -17.28 4.49 9.18
C PRO A 228 -16.79 5.86 8.67
N GLN A 229 -16.06 6.64 9.46
CA GLN A 229 -15.63 8.00 9.07
C GLN A 229 -14.76 7.96 7.81
N ASN A 230 -15.20 8.67 6.76
CA ASN A 230 -14.44 8.83 5.54
C ASN A 230 -13.83 10.22 5.51
N ILE A 231 -12.52 10.27 5.37
CA ILE A 231 -11.83 11.51 5.11
C ILE A 231 -11.52 11.53 3.62
N PRO A 232 -12.13 12.45 2.84
CA PRO A 232 -11.85 12.56 1.43
C PRO A 232 -10.47 13.19 1.24
N VAL A 233 -9.70 12.63 0.33
CA VAL A 233 -8.44 13.18 -0.15
C VAL A 233 -8.54 13.35 -1.66
N ARG A 234 -8.15 14.53 -2.14
CA ARG A 234 -8.16 14.88 -3.56
C ARG A 234 -6.77 15.35 -3.94
N PHE A 235 -6.08 14.57 -4.77
CA PHE A 235 -4.81 14.96 -5.36
C PHE A 235 -5.07 15.59 -6.73
N GLU A 236 -4.35 16.67 -7.05
CA GLU A 236 -4.60 17.46 -8.26
C GLU A 236 -4.23 16.75 -9.57
N SER A 237 -3.37 15.71 -9.55
CA SER A 237 -3.03 14.96 -10.76
C SER A 237 -4.12 14.02 -11.25
N TYR A 238 -5.10 13.69 -10.42
CA TYR A 238 -6.19 12.87 -10.87
C TYR A 238 -7.25 13.74 -11.55
N PRO A 239 -7.96 13.20 -12.56
CA PRO A 239 -9.06 13.91 -13.20
C PRO A 239 -10.05 14.50 -12.18
N ALA A 240 -10.65 15.63 -12.54
CA ALA A 240 -11.66 16.27 -11.72
C ALA A 240 -12.76 15.26 -11.34
N GLY A 241 -13.10 15.20 -10.04
CA GLY A 241 -14.09 14.27 -9.50
C GLY A 241 -13.51 12.98 -8.93
N ILE A 242 -12.22 12.66 -9.13
CA ILE A 242 -11.59 11.54 -8.43
C ILE A 242 -11.36 11.92 -6.96
N ILE A 243 -11.99 11.16 -6.06
CA ILE A 243 -11.88 11.33 -4.62
C ILE A 243 -11.44 10.01 -4.02
N PHE A 244 -10.41 10.04 -3.18
CA PHE A 244 -9.98 8.89 -2.38
C PHE A 244 -10.57 8.99 -0.98
N LEU A 245 -11.13 7.89 -0.49
CA LEU A 245 -11.61 7.79 0.87
C LEU A 245 -10.59 7.00 1.68
N LEU A 246 -10.10 7.58 2.78
CA LEU A 246 -9.24 6.85 3.72
C LEU A 246 -9.96 5.60 4.22
N ARG A 247 -9.25 4.47 4.24
CA ARG A 247 -9.77 3.17 4.70
C ARG A 247 -9.01 2.61 5.87
N LYS A 248 -7.69 2.61 5.73
CA LYS A 248 -6.78 2.09 6.75
C LYS A 248 -5.56 2.98 6.79
N ILE A 249 -5.12 3.26 7.99
CA ILE A 249 -3.91 4.02 8.27
C ILE A 249 -3.08 3.13 9.21
N GLY A 250 -1.78 3.05 8.95
CA GLY A 250 -0.86 2.38 9.87
C GLY A 250 -0.85 3.08 11.24
N LYS A 251 -0.43 2.36 12.29
CA LYS A 251 -0.61 2.79 13.68
C LYS A 251 0.69 3.04 14.43
N ASP A 252 1.79 2.44 13.99
CA ASP A 252 3.02 2.35 14.77
C ASP A 252 4.27 2.43 13.89
N PHE A 253 5.43 2.24 14.51
CA PHE A 253 6.74 2.24 13.84
C PHE A 253 6.83 1.26 12.66
N ASN A 254 6.18 0.10 12.74
CA ASN A 254 6.21 -0.88 11.67
C ASN A 254 5.32 -0.41 10.51
N ASP A 255 4.20 0.23 10.85
CA ASP A 255 3.32 0.99 9.95
C ASP A 255 2.81 0.19 8.74
N ASP A 256 3.05 -1.13 8.72
CA ASP A 256 2.62 -2.03 7.67
C ASP A 256 1.11 -2.20 7.82
N CYS A 257 0.36 -1.63 6.86
CA CYS A 257 -1.06 -1.89 6.79
C CYS A 257 -1.37 -3.36 6.50
N GLY A 258 -0.39 -4.22 6.22
CA GLY A 258 -0.60 -5.60 5.79
C GLY A 258 -1.23 -5.58 4.40
N ASP A 259 -0.55 -5.96 3.35
CA ASP A 259 -0.96 -5.69 1.96
C ASP A 259 -2.09 -6.57 1.48
N ILE A 260 -2.28 -7.70 2.17
CA ILE A 260 -3.50 -8.45 2.10
C ILE A 260 -4.71 -7.58 2.45
N SER A 261 -4.56 -6.47 3.20
CA SER A 261 -5.64 -5.51 3.42
C SER A 261 -6.11 -4.82 2.15
N LEU A 262 -5.27 -4.67 1.12
CA LEU A 262 -5.69 -4.14 -0.17
C LEU A 262 -6.34 -5.21 -1.04
N ALA A 263 -5.80 -6.44 -1.04
CA ALA A 263 -6.51 -7.59 -1.61
C ALA A 263 -7.89 -7.74 -0.97
N ASN A 264 -7.98 -7.53 0.34
CA ASN A 264 -9.22 -7.47 1.09
C ASN A 264 -10.06 -6.25 0.70
N LEU A 265 -9.51 -5.05 0.46
CA LEU A 265 -10.32 -3.95 -0.11
C LEU A 265 -10.87 -4.25 -1.51
N MET A 266 -10.13 -5.01 -2.33
CA MET A 266 -10.55 -5.45 -3.66
C MET A 266 -11.52 -6.64 -3.62
N ASN A 267 -11.46 -7.47 -2.57
CA ASN A 267 -12.29 -8.65 -2.28
C ASN A 267 -13.18 -8.46 -1.03
N ILE A 268 -13.59 -7.22 -0.71
CA ILE A 268 -14.35 -6.85 0.50
C ILE A 268 -13.55 -6.84 1.84
N SER A 269 -13.30 -5.66 2.42
CA SER A 269 -13.05 -5.53 3.88
C SER A 269 -13.49 -4.20 4.44
N ARG A 270 -14.64 -4.22 5.10
CA ARG A 270 -15.13 -3.19 6.00
C ARG A 270 -15.57 -3.81 7.31
N SER A 271 -14.60 -4.08 8.14
CA SER A 271 -14.63 -3.70 9.54
C SER A 271 -13.18 -3.77 10.01
N GLY A 272 -12.76 -2.90 10.90
CA GLY A 272 -11.44 -3.03 11.53
C GLY A 272 -11.34 -4.26 12.45
N ASN A 273 -12.17 -5.29 12.26
CA ASN A 273 -12.23 -6.48 13.09
C ASN A 273 -11.32 -7.57 12.51
N THR A 274 -10.28 -7.93 13.26
CA THR A 274 -9.35 -9.02 12.92
C THR A 274 -9.99 -10.41 12.93
N GLU A 275 -11.18 -10.54 13.52
CA GLU A 275 -11.87 -11.82 13.74
C GLU A 275 -13.14 -11.99 12.90
N ASN A 276 -13.58 -10.95 12.17
CA ASN A 276 -14.80 -11.01 11.37
C ASN A 276 -14.67 -10.23 10.05
N GLY A 277 -14.50 -10.97 8.96
CA GLY A 277 -14.39 -10.43 7.59
C GLY A 277 -15.73 -10.10 6.92
N MET A 278 -16.87 -10.24 7.61
CA MET A 278 -18.17 -9.92 7.04
C MET A 278 -18.36 -8.42 6.84
N PHE A 279 -19.02 -8.06 5.74
CA PHE A 279 -19.32 -6.68 5.39
C PHE A 279 -20.37 -6.06 6.32
N LEU A 280 -20.03 -4.92 6.93
CA LEU A 280 -21.02 -4.07 7.61
C LEU A 280 -21.51 -2.98 6.65
N TRP A 281 -22.78 -3.11 6.22
CA TRP A 281 -23.50 -2.15 5.37
C TRP A 281 -23.93 -0.91 6.16
N GLU A 282 -22.97 -0.16 6.69
CA GLU A 282 -23.29 1.11 7.32
C GLU A 282 -23.20 2.27 6.31
N PRO A 283 -24.30 3.02 6.09
CA PRO A 283 -24.27 4.23 5.32
C PRO A 283 -23.41 5.28 6.02
N TYR A 284 -22.82 6.17 5.23
CA TYR A 284 -21.77 7.05 5.70
C TYR A 284 -22.25 8.35 6.32
N GLY A 285 -21.57 8.74 7.40
CA GLY A 285 -21.51 10.14 7.81
C GLY A 285 -20.39 10.85 7.07
N THR A 286 -20.73 11.85 6.25
CA THR A 286 -19.77 12.92 5.92
C THR A 286 -19.52 13.71 7.18
N VAL A 287 -18.25 13.91 7.56
CA VAL A 287 -17.91 15.04 8.42
C VAL A 287 -18.29 16.28 7.61
N ASN A 288 -19.20 17.12 8.13
CA ASN A 288 -19.56 18.40 7.54
C ASN A 288 -18.31 19.28 7.44
N GLN A 289 -17.52 19.11 6.38
CA GLN A 289 -16.44 20.01 6.01
C GLN A 289 -17.05 21.06 5.12
N SER A 290 -17.34 22.22 5.70
CA SER A 290 -17.49 23.45 4.93
C SER A 290 -16.15 23.75 4.25
N PHE A 291 -16.03 23.38 2.98
CA PHE A 291 -14.95 23.91 2.15
C PHE A 291 -15.20 25.42 2.01
N PRO A 292 -14.21 26.29 2.26
CA PRO A 292 -14.36 27.71 1.96
C PRO A 292 -14.58 27.82 0.44
N GLY A 293 -15.82 28.08 0.07
CA GLY A 293 -16.24 28.21 -1.31
C GLY A 293 -15.46 29.32 -2.00
N ARG A 294 -15.00 29.04 -3.22
CA ARG A 294 -14.74 30.08 -4.20
C ARG A 294 -16.01 30.92 -4.31
N ARG A 295 -15.93 32.18 -3.88
CA ARG A 295 -16.89 33.19 -4.34
C ARG A 295 -16.66 33.33 -5.84
N THR A 296 -17.71 33.01 -6.59
CA THR A 296 -17.93 33.56 -7.94
C THR A 296 -17.87 35.07 -7.91
#